data_AF-A0A847WGV5-F1
#
_entry.id   AF-A0A847WGV5-F1
#
_cell.length_a   1.000
_cell.length_b   1.000
_cell.length_c   1.000
_cell.angle_alpha   90.00
_cell.angle_beta   90.00
_cell.angle_gamma   90.00
#
_symmetry.space_group_name_H-M   'P 1'
#
loop_
_entity.id
_entity.type
_entity.pdbx_description
1 polymer ?
#
loop_
_entity_poly.entity_id
_entity_poly.type
_entity_poly.pdbx_seq_one_letter_code
_entity_poly.pdbx_strand_id
1 'polypeptide(L)'
;MEKRPHIVIFNPDQFRSDALGHLGNPASVTPHLDQISKEDGVSFRNAFCQNPVCTPSRCSFMSGWYPHVRGHRTMYHMMQEDEPVLLKTLKEEGYFVWWGGKNDLVPGQNSLEPYCHIKHKAKRPLRPDLHNIKEEWRGPKEEDNYYSFYVGELDTEEEEVYYDSDWDHVLGAIDFIK
;
A
#
# COMPACT_ATOMS: atom_id res chain seq x y z
N MET A 1 29.58 0.84 16.80
CA MET A 1 28.60 1.46 15.88
C MET A 1 27.22 1.13 16.41
N GLU A 2 26.34 2.12 16.56
CA GLU A 2 24.95 1.84 16.92
C GLU A 2 24.29 0.98 15.85
N LYS A 3 23.48 0.00 16.28
CA LYS A 3 22.73 -0.86 15.36
C LYS A 3 21.67 0.00 14.67
N ARG A 4 21.73 0.08 13.35
CA ARG A 4 20.71 0.76 12.54
C ARG A 4 19.35 0.07 12.73
N PRO A 5 18.24 0.83 12.87
CA PRO A 5 16.92 0.25 13.06
C PRO A 5 16.44 -0.42 11.77
N HIS A 6 15.60 -1.45 11.89
CA HIS A 6 14.82 -1.93 10.76
C HIS A 6 13.65 -0.97 10.49
N ILE A 7 13.29 -0.79 9.22
CA ILE A 7 12.22 0.11 8.79
C ILE A 7 11.14 -0.73 8.12
N VAL A 8 9.91 -0.64 8.62
CA VAL A 8 8.73 -1.29 8.02
C VAL A 8 7.78 -0.19 7.55
N ILE A 9 7.51 -0.16 6.25
CA ILE A 9 6.56 0.77 5.63
C ILE A 9 5.32 -0.03 5.22
N PHE A 10 4.23 0.11 5.98
CA PHE A 10 2.92 -0.43 5.62
C PHE A 10 2.06 0.68 5.03
N ASN A 11 1.76 0.60 3.74
CA ASN A 11 1.08 1.66 2.99
C ASN A 11 -0.12 1.11 2.20
N PRO A 12 -1.31 1.00 2.82
CA PRO A 12 -2.52 0.59 2.11
C PRO A 12 -2.94 1.62 1.03
N ASP A 13 -3.50 1.14 -0.09
CA ASP A 13 -4.01 2.02 -1.16
C ASP A 13 -5.45 2.45 -0.84
N GLN A 14 -5.81 3.68 -1.21
CA GLN A 14 -7.15 4.26 -1.01
C GLN A 14 -7.71 4.18 0.43
N PHE A 15 -6.83 4.14 1.44
CA PHE A 15 -7.24 4.05 2.84
C PHE A 15 -7.73 5.39 3.37
N ARG A 16 -9.01 5.45 3.76
CA ARG A 16 -9.60 6.68 4.32
C ARG A 16 -9.05 6.95 5.70
N SER A 17 -8.74 8.21 5.99
CA SER A 17 -8.26 8.61 7.32
C SER A 17 -9.29 8.34 8.42
N ASP A 18 -10.58 8.35 8.11
CA ASP A 18 -11.66 8.06 9.06
C ASP A 18 -12.01 6.56 9.14
N ALA A 19 -11.21 5.66 8.55
CA ALA A 19 -11.44 4.22 8.65
C ALA A 19 -10.84 3.58 9.91
N LEU A 20 -10.22 4.34 10.79
CA LEU A 20 -9.55 3.85 12.01
C LEU A 20 -10.43 4.06 13.25
N GLY A 21 -10.52 3.03 14.09
CA GLY A 21 -11.31 3.06 15.33
C GLY A 21 -10.83 4.14 16.30
N HIS A 22 -9.51 4.25 16.53
CA HIS A 22 -8.95 5.29 17.42
C HIS A 22 -9.15 6.73 16.92
N LEU A 23 -9.49 6.92 15.65
CA LEU A 23 -9.85 8.23 15.09
C LEU A 23 -11.35 8.54 15.20
N GLY A 24 -12.11 7.68 15.88
CA GLY A 24 -13.50 7.92 16.28
C GLY A 24 -14.56 7.29 15.37
N ASN A 25 -14.18 6.38 14.46
CA ASN A 25 -15.16 5.66 13.64
C ASN A 25 -15.77 4.49 14.44
N PRO A 26 -17.08 4.54 14.77
CA PRO A 26 -17.72 3.50 15.58
C PRO A 26 -17.93 2.18 14.83
N ALA A 27 -17.84 2.15 13.51
CA ALA A 27 -18.00 0.95 12.69
C ALA A 27 -16.67 0.22 12.44
N SER A 28 -15.54 0.87 12.72
CA SER A 28 -14.22 0.31 12.44
C SER A 28 -13.76 -0.67 13.52
N VAL A 29 -13.29 -1.84 13.09
CA VAL A 29 -12.65 -2.84 13.96
C VAL A 29 -11.17 -2.93 13.56
N THR A 30 -10.32 -2.14 14.21
CA THR A 30 -8.88 -2.02 13.89
C THR A 30 -7.98 -2.25 15.09
N PRO A 31 -8.16 -3.35 15.85
CA PRO A 31 -7.56 -3.52 17.19
C PRO A 31 -6.04 -3.39 17.21
N HIS A 32 -5.34 -3.92 16.19
CA HIS A 32 -3.88 -3.85 16.13
C HIS A 32 -3.36 -2.43 15.86
N LEU A 33 -3.99 -1.68 14.95
CA LEU A 33 -3.58 -0.30 14.65
C LEU A 33 -3.95 0.65 15.79
N ASP A 34 -5.08 0.40 16.45
CA ASP A 34 -5.53 1.17 17.60
C ASP A 34 -4.63 0.93 18.81
N GLN A 35 -4.17 -0.31 19.02
CA GLN A 35 -3.20 -0.64 20.06
C GLN A 35 -1.85 0.03 19.79
N ILE A 36 -1.30 -0.06 18.57
CA ILE A 36 -0.04 0.61 18.20
C ILE A 36 -0.15 2.11 18.49
N SER A 37 -1.26 2.75 18.11
CA SER A 37 -1.47 4.18 18.31
C SER A 37 -1.58 4.57 19.79
N LYS A 38 -1.96 3.63 20.66
CA LYS A 38 -2.12 3.84 22.10
C LYS A 38 -0.84 3.57 22.89
N GLU A 39 -0.05 2.58 22.48
CA GLU A 39 1.03 2.01 23.30
C GLU A 39 2.43 2.35 22.75
N ASP A 40 2.63 2.24 21.44
CA ASP A 40 3.99 2.19 20.85
C ASP A 40 4.25 3.26 19.77
N GLY A 41 3.20 4.01 19.37
CA GLY A 41 3.22 4.84 18.17
C GLY A 41 2.71 6.26 18.37
N VAL A 42 2.87 7.06 17.30
CA VAL A 42 2.34 8.41 17.20
C VAL A 42 1.39 8.49 16.01
N SER A 43 0.14 8.86 16.27
CA SER A 43 -0.87 9.07 15.23
C SER A 43 -0.97 10.56 14.85
N PHE A 44 -0.84 10.86 13.56
CA PHE A 44 -0.93 12.21 13.03
C PHE A 44 -2.32 12.45 12.44
N ARG A 45 -3.18 13.17 13.18
CA ARG A 45 -4.55 13.49 12.74
C ARG A 45 -4.62 14.29 11.44
N ASN A 46 -3.61 15.11 11.17
CA ASN A 46 -3.57 16.05 10.04
C ASN A 46 -2.40 15.72 9.10
N ALA A 47 -2.40 14.51 8.53
CA ALA A 47 -1.44 14.09 7.51
C ALA A 47 -2.11 14.04 6.13
N PHE A 48 -1.62 14.85 5.19
CA PHE A 48 -2.21 14.99 3.85
C PHE A 48 -1.24 14.53 2.77
N CYS A 49 -1.76 13.76 1.81
CA CYS A 49 -1.02 13.47 0.58
C CYS A 49 -0.90 14.74 -0.28
N GLN A 50 0.14 14.79 -1.11
CA GLN A 50 0.38 15.95 -1.98
C GLN A 50 -0.43 15.90 -3.28
N ASN A 51 -1.04 14.75 -3.59
CA ASN A 51 -1.96 14.57 -4.69
C ASN A 51 -2.92 13.42 -4.37
N PRO A 52 -4.24 13.54 -4.63
CA PRO A 52 -5.22 12.48 -4.31
C PRO A 52 -5.29 11.35 -5.35
N VAL A 53 -4.33 11.25 -6.27
CA VAL A 53 -4.25 10.20 -7.31
C VAL A 53 -2.99 9.34 -7.09
N CYS A 54 -3.08 8.02 -7.36
CA CYS A 54 -2.08 7.02 -6.98
C CYS A 54 -0.63 7.39 -7.37
N THR A 55 -0.30 7.44 -8.67
CA THR A 55 1.07 7.72 -9.14
C THR A 55 1.64 9.05 -8.61
N PRO A 56 0.98 10.21 -8.77
CA PRO A 56 1.54 11.47 -8.30
C PRO A 56 1.67 11.53 -6.76
N SER A 57 0.77 10.89 -6.02
CA SER A 57 0.89 10.73 -4.57
C SER A 57 2.14 9.92 -4.19
N ARG A 58 2.33 8.76 -4.83
CA ARG A 58 3.46 7.85 -4.58
C ARG A 58 4.79 8.46 -5.00
N CYS A 59 4.85 9.17 -6.13
CA CYS A 59 6.05 9.90 -6.56
C CYS A 59 6.44 10.94 -5.52
N SER A 60 5.48 11.71 -5.01
CA SER A 60 5.73 12.70 -3.96
C SER A 60 6.18 12.06 -2.64
N PHE A 61 5.49 11.02 -2.19
CA PHE A 61 5.83 10.28 -0.98
C PHE A 61 7.24 9.68 -1.03
N MET A 62 7.62 9.09 -2.17
CA MET A 62 8.91 8.39 -2.30
C MET A 62 10.08 9.32 -2.58
N SER A 63 9.88 10.46 -3.26
CA SER A 63 10.96 11.43 -3.53
C SER A 63 11.12 12.48 -2.43
N GLY A 64 10.08 12.68 -1.61
CA GLY A 64 9.99 13.82 -0.69
C GLY A 64 9.72 15.16 -1.40
N TRP A 65 9.44 15.15 -2.71
CA TRP A 65 9.17 16.35 -3.49
C TRP A 65 7.68 16.61 -3.64
N TYR A 66 7.31 17.88 -3.76
CA TYR A 66 5.98 18.22 -4.25
C TYR A 66 5.83 17.77 -5.72
N PRO A 67 4.62 17.34 -6.16
CA PRO A 67 4.40 16.86 -7.52
C PRO A 67 4.83 17.85 -8.63
N HIS A 68 4.78 19.16 -8.36
CA HIS A 68 5.13 20.19 -9.33
C HIS A 68 6.64 20.30 -9.62
N VAL A 69 7.51 19.76 -8.78
CA VAL A 69 8.97 19.86 -8.94
C VAL A 69 9.44 19.17 -10.23
N ARG A 70 8.83 18.03 -10.57
CA ARG A 70 9.15 17.25 -11.79
C ARG A 70 7.92 16.94 -12.66
N GLY A 71 6.75 17.44 -12.30
CA GLY A 71 5.56 17.34 -13.14
C GLY A 71 4.85 15.99 -13.07
N HIS A 72 4.98 15.23 -11.99
CA HIS A 72 4.17 14.03 -11.74
C HIS A 72 2.71 14.42 -11.51
N ARG A 73 1.92 14.59 -12.58
CA ARG A 73 0.55 15.14 -12.50
C ARG A 73 -0.57 14.15 -12.83
N THR A 74 -0.22 13.00 -13.41
CA THR A 74 -1.18 11.97 -13.83
C THR A 74 -0.59 10.58 -13.60
N MET A 75 -1.42 9.54 -13.80
CA MET A 75 -1.00 8.14 -13.75
C MET A 75 0.14 7.77 -14.72
N TYR A 76 0.38 8.59 -15.75
CA TYR A 76 1.38 8.33 -16.79
C TYR A 76 2.72 9.06 -16.54
N HIS A 77 2.79 9.94 -15.54
CA HIS A 77 4.01 10.72 -15.23
C HIS A 77 4.71 10.12 -14.01
N MET A 78 5.29 8.94 -14.20
CA MET A 78 6.04 8.17 -13.20
C MET A 78 7.45 8.75 -12.94
N MET A 79 8.15 8.20 -11.94
CA MET A 79 9.51 8.59 -11.56
C MET A 79 10.51 8.40 -12.70
N GLN A 80 11.46 9.31 -12.83
CA GLN A 80 12.61 9.20 -13.73
C GLN A 80 13.82 8.59 -12.99
N GLU A 81 14.77 8.01 -13.73
CA GLU A 81 15.88 7.24 -13.14
C GLU A 81 16.86 8.09 -12.30
N ASP A 82 16.96 9.38 -12.61
CA ASP A 82 17.81 10.36 -11.94
C ASP A 82 17.20 10.91 -10.63
N GLU A 83 15.92 10.65 -10.39
CA GLU A 83 15.19 11.22 -9.27
C GLU A 83 15.46 10.44 -7.96
N PRO A 84 15.43 11.11 -6.80
CA PRO A 84 15.55 10.43 -5.53
C PRO A 84 14.30 9.58 -5.28
N VAL A 85 14.53 8.36 -4.81
CA VAL A 85 13.47 7.44 -4.37
C VAL A 85 13.92 6.85 -3.04
N LEU A 86 13.07 6.97 -2.02
CA LEU A 86 13.36 6.51 -0.66
C LEU A 86 13.97 5.11 -0.61
N LEU A 87 13.42 4.17 -1.39
CA LEU A 87 13.92 2.79 -1.45
C LEU A 87 15.33 2.69 -2.05
N LYS A 88 15.61 3.48 -3.11
CA LYS A 88 16.95 3.59 -3.72
C LYS A 88 17.93 4.19 -2.73
N THR A 89 17.56 5.30 -2.07
CA THR A 89 18.39 5.95 -1.05
C THR A 89 18.68 5.01 0.13
N LEU A 90 17.70 4.27 0.65
CA LEU A 90 17.93 3.29 1.71
C LEU A 90 18.92 2.20 1.26
N LYS A 91 18.75 1.69 0.04
CA LYS A 91 19.66 0.68 -0.55
C LYS A 91 21.09 1.20 -0.70
N GLU A 92 21.26 2.42 -1.22
CA GLU A 92 22.56 3.10 -1.37
C GLU A 92 23.23 3.34 -0.01
N GLU A 93 22.44 3.65 1.01
CA GLU A 93 22.92 3.77 2.40
C GLU A 93 23.20 2.42 3.08
N GLY A 94 23.06 1.30 2.38
CA GLY A 94 23.43 -0.04 2.88
C GLY A 94 22.32 -0.78 3.62
N TYR A 95 21.07 -0.35 3.50
CA TYR A 95 19.93 -1.16 3.95
C TYR A 95 19.62 -2.27 2.95
N PHE A 96 19.27 -3.46 3.47
CA PHE A 96 18.56 -4.43 2.66
C PHE A 96 17.13 -3.96 2.43
N VAL A 97 16.65 -4.01 1.18
CA VAL A 97 15.34 -3.49 0.79
C VAL A 97 14.53 -4.60 0.15
N TRP A 98 13.48 -5.00 0.85
CA TRP A 98 12.44 -5.89 0.36
C TRP A 98 11.21 -5.05 0.01
N TRP A 99 10.62 -5.29 -1.16
CA TRP A 99 9.45 -4.56 -1.65
C TRP A 99 8.37 -5.53 -2.14
N GLY A 100 7.34 -5.73 -1.34
CA GLY A 100 6.05 -6.32 -1.73
C GLY A 100 4.98 -5.25 -1.91
N GLY A 101 4.01 -5.51 -2.78
CA GLY A 101 2.95 -4.55 -3.08
C GLY A 101 3.11 -3.83 -4.41
N LYS A 102 2.18 -2.89 -4.61
CA LYS A 102 2.02 -2.10 -5.83
C LYS A 102 3.28 -1.30 -6.19
N ASN A 103 3.50 -1.13 -7.50
CA ASN A 103 4.52 -0.24 -8.03
C ASN A 103 3.97 1.19 -8.16
N ASP A 104 3.17 1.48 -9.21
CA ASP A 104 2.61 2.81 -9.54
C ASP A 104 3.61 3.98 -9.44
N LEU A 105 4.92 3.68 -9.49
CA LEU A 105 6.01 4.61 -9.16
C LEU A 105 7.06 4.60 -10.26
N VAL A 106 7.58 3.42 -10.60
CA VAL A 106 8.62 3.23 -11.62
C VAL A 106 7.99 2.73 -12.92
N PRO A 107 8.34 3.26 -14.10
CA PRO A 107 7.87 2.72 -15.38
C PRO A 107 8.14 1.21 -15.49
N GLY A 108 7.17 0.45 -16.00
CA GLY A 108 7.30 -1.02 -16.10
C GLY A 108 8.42 -1.50 -17.04
N GLN A 109 8.92 -0.61 -17.90
CA GLN A 109 10.05 -0.85 -18.80
C GLN A 109 11.41 -0.74 -18.08
N ASN A 110 11.46 -0.07 -16.92
CA ASN A 110 12.69 0.20 -16.21
C ASN A 110 13.00 -0.93 -15.21
N SER A 111 14.29 -1.16 -14.95
CA SER A 111 14.72 -2.13 -13.95
C SER A 111 14.32 -1.68 -12.54
N LEU A 112 13.85 -2.62 -11.72
CA LEU A 112 13.60 -2.39 -10.29
C LEU A 112 14.83 -2.64 -9.42
N GLU A 113 15.93 -3.13 -10.00
CA GLU A 113 17.18 -3.42 -9.30
C GLU A 113 17.73 -2.23 -8.51
N PRO A 114 17.69 -0.97 -8.99
CA PRO A 114 18.19 0.16 -8.21
C PRO A 114 17.40 0.41 -6.92
N TYR A 115 16.14 -0.02 -6.85
CA TYR A 115 15.21 0.35 -5.77
C TYR A 115 15.07 -0.73 -4.71
N CYS A 116 15.33 -2.00 -5.03
CA CYS A 116 15.18 -3.09 -4.06
C CYS A 116 16.16 -4.23 -4.32
N HIS A 117 16.38 -5.05 -3.30
CA HIS A 117 17.06 -6.33 -3.42
C HIS A 117 16.07 -7.43 -3.78
N ILE A 118 14.86 -7.36 -3.24
CA ILE A 118 13.77 -8.28 -3.54
C ILE A 118 12.54 -7.47 -3.93
N LYS A 119 12.05 -7.66 -5.16
CA LYS A 119 10.67 -7.34 -5.53
C LYS A 119 9.85 -8.61 -5.37
N HIS A 120 9.01 -8.66 -4.33
CA HIS A 120 8.22 -9.84 -4.03
C HIS A 120 7.21 -10.12 -5.16
N LYS A 121 7.05 -11.41 -5.46
CA LYS A 121 6.08 -11.93 -6.41
C LYS A 121 5.39 -13.13 -5.77
N ALA A 122 4.11 -13.28 -6.07
CA ALA A 122 3.31 -14.38 -5.57
C ALA A 122 3.95 -15.73 -5.91
N LYS A 123 4.00 -16.60 -4.88
CA LYS A 123 4.56 -17.95 -4.99
C LYS A 123 3.51 -19.01 -5.34
N ARG A 124 2.22 -18.68 -5.18
CA ARG A 124 1.08 -19.56 -5.46
C ARG A 124 -0.03 -18.79 -6.21
N PRO A 125 -0.97 -19.49 -6.87
CA PRO A 125 -2.11 -18.85 -7.51
C PRO A 125 -2.88 -17.96 -6.54
N LEU A 126 -3.32 -16.79 -7.04
CA LEU A 126 -4.05 -15.80 -6.27
C LEU A 126 -5.55 -15.90 -6.57
N ARG A 127 -6.37 -15.69 -5.55
CA ARG A 127 -7.80 -15.43 -5.76
C ARG A 127 -7.96 -14.06 -6.45
N PRO A 128 -9.07 -13.83 -7.19
CA PRO A 128 -9.31 -12.56 -7.87
C PRO A 128 -9.21 -11.38 -6.91
N ASP A 129 -8.47 -10.35 -7.32
CA ASP A 129 -8.48 -9.10 -6.58
C ASP A 129 -9.84 -8.40 -6.71
N LEU A 130 -10.16 -7.56 -5.72
CA LEU A 130 -11.40 -6.79 -5.73
C LEU A 130 -11.39 -5.63 -6.73
N HIS A 131 -10.26 -5.37 -7.39
CA HIS A 131 -10.10 -4.31 -8.39
C HIS A 131 -10.66 -4.72 -9.76
N ASN A 132 -10.84 -6.02 -10.02
CA ASN A 132 -11.30 -6.56 -11.30
C ASN A 132 -12.66 -7.29 -11.23
N ILE A 133 -13.44 -7.13 -10.16
CA ILE A 133 -14.73 -7.81 -10.05
C ILE A 133 -15.73 -7.20 -11.04
N LYS A 134 -16.39 -8.07 -11.81
CA LYS A 134 -17.49 -7.71 -12.71
C LYS A 134 -18.63 -7.06 -11.93
N GLU A 135 -19.40 -6.18 -12.55
CA GLU A 135 -20.52 -5.45 -11.93
C GLU A 135 -21.61 -6.35 -11.31
N GLU A 136 -21.54 -7.67 -11.49
CA GLU A 136 -22.39 -8.70 -10.89
C GLU A 136 -22.45 -8.64 -9.35
N TRP A 137 -21.45 -8.06 -8.67
CA TRP A 137 -21.50 -7.85 -7.21
C TRP A 137 -22.44 -6.71 -6.78
N ARG A 138 -22.81 -5.80 -7.70
CA ARG A 138 -23.71 -4.71 -7.38
C ARG A 138 -25.12 -5.26 -7.19
N GLY A 139 -25.76 -4.87 -6.09
CA GLY A 139 -27.19 -5.12 -5.89
C GLY A 139 -28.07 -4.35 -6.90
N PRO A 140 -29.40 -4.41 -6.79
CA PRO A 140 -30.31 -3.55 -7.56
C PRO A 140 -29.99 -2.06 -7.39
N LYS A 141 -30.24 -1.24 -8.42
CA LYS A 141 -29.88 0.20 -8.43
C LYS A 141 -30.55 1.00 -7.32
N GLU A 142 -31.69 0.52 -6.85
CA GLU A 142 -32.52 1.08 -5.80
C GLU A 142 -32.03 0.73 -4.40
N GLU A 143 -31.09 -0.21 -4.25
CA GLU A 143 -30.55 -0.65 -2.97
C GLU A 143 -29.20 0.01 -2.65
N ASP A 144 -28.88 0.04 -1.35
CA ASP A 144 -27.66 0.67 -0.82
C ASP A 144 -26.37 0.07 -1.40
N ASN A 145 -26.42 -1.18 -1.86
CA ASN A 145 -25.25 -1.90 -2.37
C ASN A 145 -24.83 -1.50 -3.79
N TYR A 146 -25.66 -0.77 -4.56
CA TYR A 146 -25.33 -0.47 -5.95
C TYR A 146 -24.14 0.51 -6.09
N TYR A 147 -24.02 1.48 -5.18
CA TYR A 147 -22.98 2.52 -5.19
C TYR A 147 -21.93 2.35 -4.08
N SER A 148 -22.06 1.34 -3.22
CA SER A 148 -21.23 1.21 -2.02
C SER A 148 -19.83 0.65 -2.26
N PHE A 149 -19.58 -0.01 -3.41
CA PHE A 149 -18.35 -0.80 -3.62
C PHE A 149 -18.14 -1.89 -2.56
N TYR A 150 -19.20 -2.24 -1.83
CA TYR A 150 -19.20 -3.31 -0.85
C TYR A 150 -19.56 -4.63 -1.52
N VAL A 151 -18.60 -5.55 -1.55
CA VAL A 151 -18.71 -6.85 -2.22
C VAL A 151 -19.18 -7.96 -1.28
N GLY A 152 -19.46 -7.62 -0.01
CA GLY A 152 -19.85 -8.59 1.01
C GLY A 152 -18.66 -9.26 1.70
N GLU A 153 -18.95 -10.34 2.40
CA GLU A 153 -17.97 -11.23 3.00
C GLU A 153 -17.32 -12.09 1.90
N LEU A 154 -15.98 -12.16 1.91
CA LEU A 154 -15.26 -12.95 0.92
C LEU A 154 -15.22 -14.41 1.36
N ASP A 155 -15.63 -15.31 0.48
CA ASP A 155 -15.58 -16.75 0.74
C ASP A 155 -14.13 -17.25 0.75
N THR A 156 -13.68 -17.76 1.89
CA THR A 156 -12.32 -18.29 2.07
C THR A 156 -12.22 -19.80 1.77
N GLU A 157 -13.31 -20.50 1.47
CA GLU A 157 -13.34 -21.94 1.18
C GLU A 157 -12.49 -22.79 2.16
N GLU A 158 -12.62 -22.52 3.47
CA GLU A 158 -11.86 -23.15 4.58
C GLU A 158 -10.43 -22.65 4.83
N GLU A 159 -9.88 -21.74 4.02
CA GLU A 159 -8.63 -21.04 4.35
C GLU A 159 -8.84 -19.99 5.46
N GLU A 160 -7.78 -19.71 6.23
CA GLU A 160 -7.79 -18.66 7.28
C GLU A 160 -8.00 -17.27 6.69
N VAL A 161 -7.52 -17.03 5.46
CA VAL A 161 -7.59 -15.75 4.77
C VAL A 161 -8.05 -15.93 3.32
N TYR A 162 -8.72 -14.92 2.78
CA TYR A 162 -8.96 -14.82 1.35
C TYR A 162 -7.64 -14.50 0.64
N TYR A 163 -6.94 -15.52 0.12
CA TYR A 163 -5.58 -15.35 -0.41
C TYR A 163 -5.54 -14.65 -1.77
N ASP A 164 -5.59 -13.32 -1.75
CA ASP A 164 -5.39 -12.44 -2.89
C ASP A 164 -3.96 -11.88 -2.93
N SER A 165 -3.73 -10.92 -3.83
CA SER A 165 -2.42 -10.26 -3.96
C SER A 165 -2.00 -9.50 -2.70
N ASP A 166 -2.94 -8.92 -1.95
CA ASP A 166 -2.61 -8.12 -0.77
C ASP A 166 -2.16 -9.03 0.37
N TRP A 167 -2.89 -10.13 0.62
CA TRP A 167 -2.49 -11.14 1.60
C TRP A 167 -1.19 -11.84 1.25
N ASP A 168 -0.94 -12.14 -0.03
CA ASP A 168 0.34 -12.70 -0.49
C ASP A 168 1.52 -11.79 -0.12
N HIS A 169 1.38 -10.47 -0.32
CA HIS A 169 2.40 -9.50 0.08
C HIS A 169 2.61 -9.42 1.59
N VAL A 170 1.53 -9.44 2.38
CA VAL A 170 1.61 -9.43 3.85
C VAL A 170 2.33 -10.70 4.35
N LEU A 171 1.91 -11.87 3.89
CA LEU A 171 2.50 -13.15 4.30
C LEU A 171 3.94 -13.29 3.81
N GLY A 172 4.25 -12.79 2.61
CA GLY A 172 5.61 -12.73 2.07
C GLY A 172 6.54 -11.83 2.88
N ALA A 173 6.02 -10.73 3.45
CA ALA A 173 6.78 -9.88 4.36
C ALA A 173 7.02 -10.59 5.70
N ILE A 174 6.00 -11.27 6.25
CA ILE A 174 6.10 -12.04 7.50
C ILE A 174 7.13 -13.16 7.37
N ASP A 175 7.13 -13.91 6.26
CA ASP A 175 8.11 -14.96 5.95
C ASP A 175 9.54 -14.40 5.88
N PHE A 176 9.72 -13.19 5.34
CA PHE A 176 11.02 -12.54 5.24
C PHE A 176 11.55 -11.99 6.57
N ILE A 177 10.66 -11.53 7.47
CA ILE A 177 11.04 -10.88 8.74
C ILE A 177 11.34 -11.89 9.84
N LYS A 178 10.75 -13.09 9.78
CA LYS A 178 10.98 -14.19 10.74
C LYS A 178 12.40 -14.75 10.64
#